data_AF-A0A352WWF9-F1
#
_entry.id   AF-A0A352WWF9-F1
#
_cell.length_a   1.000
_cell.length_b   1.000
_cell.length_c   1.000
_cell.angle_alpha   90.00
_cell.angle_beta   90.00
_cell.angle_gamma   90.00
#
_symmetry.space_group_name_H-M   'P 1'
#
loop_
_entity.id
_entity.type
_entity.pdbx_description
1 polymer ?
#
loop_
_entity_poly.entity_id
_entity_poly.type
_entity_poly.pdbx_seq_one_letter_code
_entity_poly.pdbx_strand_id
1 'polypeptide(L)' 'MNQSAQERTGRILSCIGGIYTVLSKSREIQCYAKGTFRHDGITPLAGDYVTF' A
#
# COMPACT_ATOMS: atom_id res chain seq x y z
N MET A 1 16.35 16.84 13.18
CA MET A 1 15.35 17.03 12.12
C MET A 1 15.33 15.76 11.28
N ASN A 2 14.30 14.93 11.49
CA ASN A 2 14.23 13.56 10.98
C ASN A 2 13.97 13.52 9.47
N GLN A 3 14.71 12.66 8.78
CA GLN A 3 14.72 12.58 7.32
C GLN A 3 13.39 12.05 6.77
N SER A 4 12.94 12.75 5.73
CA SER A 4 11.75 12.59 4.89
C SER A 4 11.27 11.15 4.66
N ALA A 5 10.00 10.87 5.00
CA ALA A 5 9.27 9.75 4.42
C ALA A 5 9.03 10.06 2.93
N GLN A 6 9.76 9.39 2.04
CA GLN A 6 9.54 9.50 0.60
C GLN A 6 8.23 8.79 0.27
N GLU A 7 7.20 9.54 -0.13
CA GLU A 7 5.95 8.97 -0.63
C GLU A 7 6.24 8.11 -1.87
N ARG A 8 5.93 6.81 -1.77
CA ARG A 8 6.09 5.86 -2.88
C ARG A 8 4.72 5.44 -3.35
N THR A 9 4.52 5.41 -4.66
CA THR A 9 3.27 4.96 -5.28
C THR A 9 3.47 3.61 -5.97
N GLY A 10 2.39 2.84 -6.09
CA GLY A 10 2.40 1.57 -6.81
C GLY A 10 1.01 0.97 -6.95
N ARG A 11 0.93 -0.17 -7.64
CA ARG A 11 -0.32 -0.90 -7.88
C ARG A 11 -0.40 -2.13 -7.01
N ILE A 12 -1.50 -2.33 -6.29
CA ILE A 12 -1.74 -3.55 -5.53
C ILE A 12 -1.87 -4.74 -6.49
N LEU A 13 -1.07 -5.78 -6.27
CA LEU A 13 -1.13 -7.05 -6.99
C LEU A 13 -2.02 -8.07 -6.27
N SER A 14 -1.92 -8.14 -4.94
CA SER A 14 -2.68 -9.08 -4.12
C SER A 14 -2.87 -8.58 -2.69
N CYS A 15 -3.93 -9.08 -2.05
CA CYS A 15 -4.27 -8.82 -0.65
C CYS A 15 -4.49 -10.17 0.04
N ILE A 16 -3.56 -10.62 0.89
CA ILE A 16 -3.66 -11.90 1.59
C ILE A 16 -3.50 -11.64 3.09
N GLY A 17 -4.56 -11.91 3.87
CA GLY A 17 -4.51 -11.77 5.33
C GLY A 17 -4.19 -10.35 5.83
N GLY A 18 -4.54 -9.31 5.06
CA GLY A 18 -4.22 -7.91 5.38
C GLY A 18 -2.82 -7.46 4.97
N ILE A 19 -2.07 -8.32 4.26
CA ILE A 19 -0.80 -8.01 3.61
C ILE A 19 -1.10 -7.66 2.15
N TYR A 20 -0.62 -6.49 1.73
CA TYR A 20 -0.79 -5.96 0.39
C TYR A 20 0.54 -6.04 -0.35
N THR A 21 0.60 -6.81 -1.42
CA THR A 21 1.77 -6.82 -2.31
C THR A 21 1.58 -5.73 -3.35
N VAL A 22 2.49 -4.75 -3.39
CA VAL A 22 2.42 -3.59 -4.29
C VAL A 22 3.58 -3.61 -5.28
N LEU A 23 3.27 -3.49 -6.57
CA LEU A 23 4.28 -3.29 -7.62
C LEU A 23 4.60 -1.80 -7.74
N SER A 24 5.86 -1.45 -7.50
CA SER A 24 6.37 -0.08 -7.70
C SER A 24 7.68 -0.09 -8.47
N LYS A 25 7.76 0.73 -9.52
CA LYS A 25 8.86 0.84 -10.50
C LYS A 25 9.16 -0.47 -11.23
N SER A 26 9.69 -1.49 -10.55
CA SER A 26 9.91 -2.86 -11.04
C SER A 26 10.11 -3.85 -9.89
N ARG A 27 9.65 -3.52 -8.68
CA ARG A 27 9.81 -4.35 -7.48
C ARG A 27 8.48 -4.54 -6.79
N GLU A 28 8.29 -5.73 -6.26
CA GLU A 28 7.20 -6.04 -5.35
C GLU A 28 7.59 -5.67 -3.94
N ILE A 29 6.69 -4.98 -3.25
CA ILE A 29 6.88 -4.51 -1.88
C ILE A 29 5.66 -4.94 -1.08
N GLN A 30 5.90 -5.63 0.04
CA GLN A 30 4.84 -6.00 0.97
C GLN A 30 4.54 -4.83 1.91
N CYS A 31 3.26 -4.48 1.98
CA CYS A 31 2.74 -3.37 2.76
C CYS A 31 1.63 -3.88 3.69
N TYR A 32 1.46 -3.20 4.82
CA TYR A 32 0.31 -3.41 5.70
C TYR A 32 -0.60 -2.20 5.60
N ALA A 33 -1.91 -2.41 5.50
CA ALA A 33 -2.86 -1.32 5.54
C ALA A 33 -2.72 -0.55 6.87
N LYS A 34 -2.46 0.75 6.79
CA LYS A 34 -2.59 1.65 7.94
C LYS A 34 -4.05 1.67 8.41
N GLY A 35 -4.23 1.88 9.72
CA GLY A 35 -5.55 1.86 10.36
C GLY A 35 -6.59 2.82 9.75
N THR A 36 -6.15 3.85 9.02
CA THR A 36 -7.00 4.81 8.31
C THR A 36 -7.96 4.16 7.32
N PHE A 37 -7.52 3.15 6.56
CA PHE A 37 -8.41 2.45 5.62
C PHE A 37 -9.62 1.81 6.31
N ARG A 38 -9.41 1.21 7.49
CA ARG A 38 -10.50 0.60 8.28
C ARG A 38 -11.43 1.65 8.87
N HIS A 39 -10.88 2.77 9.35
CA HIS A 39 -11.65 3.87 9.91
C HIS A 39 -12.55 4.52 8.85
N ASP A 40 -12.04 4.68 7.63
CA ASP A 40 -12.74 5.37 6.55
C ASP A 40 -13.64 4.42 5.73
N GLY A 41 -13.74 3.14 6.11
CA GLY A 41 -14.53 2.13 5.40
C GLY A 41 -13.98 1.79 4.00
N ILE A 42 -12.73 2.16 3.71
CA ILE A 42 -12.07 1.94 2.43
C ILE A 42 -11.38 0.58 2.47
N THR A 43 -11.70 -0.28 1.51
CA THR A 43 -11.01 -1.57 1.34
C THR A 43 -10.16 -1.50 0.06
N PRO A 44 -8.83 -1.40 0.16
CA PRO A 44 -7.97 -1.45 -1.01
C PRO A 44 -8.02 -2.84 -1.65
N LEU A 45 -8.08 -2.90 -2.97
CA LEU A 45 -8.21 -4.12 -3.75
C LEU A 45 -7.04 -4.28 -4.74
N ALA A 46 -6.87 -5.51 -5.23
CA ALA A 46 -5.95 -5.75 -6.33
C ALA A 46 -6.35 -4.90 -7.55
N GLY A 47 -5.37 -4.20 -8.13
CA GLY A 47 -5.58 -3.24 -9.21
C GLY A 47 -5.54 -1.78 -8.78
N ASP A 48 -5.79 -1.46 -7.50
CA ASP A 48 -5.78 -0.09 -7.00
C ASP A 48 -4.36 0.50 -7.01
N TYR A 49 -4.27 1.80 -7.29
CA TYR A 49 -3.07 2.59 -7.09
C TYR A 49 -3.07 3.21 -5.69
N VAL A 50 -1.98 3.01 -4.96
CA VAL A 50 -1.84 3.46 -3.56
C VAL A 50 -0.51 4.14 -3.32
N THR A 51 -0.48 4.99 -2.30
CA THR A 51 0.75 5.49 -1.68
C THR A 51 1.06 4.67 -0.44
N PHE A 52 2.30 4.23 -0.27
CA PHE A 52 2.75 3.35 0.82
C PHE A 52 4.11 3.75 1.38
#